data_AF-A0A2M8FA73-F1
#
_entry.id   AF-A0A2M8FA73-F1
#
_cell.length_a   1.000
_cell.length_b   1.000
_cell.length_c   1.000
_cell.angle_alpha   90.00
_cell.angle_beta   90.00
_cell.angle_gamma   90.00
#
_symmetry.space_group_name_H-M   'P 1'
#
loop_
_entity.id
_entity.type
_entity.pdbx_description
1 polymer ?
#
loop_
_entity_poly.entity_id
_entity_poly.type
_entity_poly.pdbx_seq_one_letter_code
_entity_poly.pdbx_strand_id
1 'polypeptide(L)'
;MPYNASQHEKDILDFWKENDTFQKSIDQRPADNAYVFYDGPPFATGLPHYGHIVGSVMKDVVPRYQTMKGHRVNRVWGWDCHGLPIENIVEKELGTKSKK
;
A
#
# COMPACT_ATOMS: atom_id res chain seq x y z
N MET A 1 -22.95 -25.98 0.02
CA MET A 1 -22.92 -24.53 -0.31
C MET A 1 -21.84 -24.32 -1.36
N PRO A 2 -22.11 -23.57 -2.45
CA PRO A 2 -21.07 -23.22 -3.41
C PRO A 2 -20.02 -22.31 -2.77
N TYR A 3 -18.78 -22.38 -3.26
CA TYR A 3 -17.69 -21.52 -2.83
C TYR A 3 -17.99 -20.04 -3.13
N ASN A 4 -17.75 -19.15 -2.16
CA ASN A 4 -17.90 -17.72 -2.30
C ASN A 4 -16.55 -17.04 -2.00
N ALA A 5 -15.86 -16.58 -3.05
CA ALA A 5 -14.55 -15.95 -2.93
C ALA A 5 -14.58 -14.67 -2.07
N SER A 6 -15.58 -13.80 -2.26
CA SER A 6 -15.68 -12.53 -1.53
C SER A 6 -15.85 -12.72 -0.03
N GLN A 7 -16.59 -13.76 0.39
CA GLN A 7 -16.70 -14.09 1.81
C GLN A 7 -15.39 -14.68 2.33
N HIS A 8 -14.80 -15.61 1.60
CA HIS A 8 -13.58 -16.27 2.01
C HIS A 8 -12.40 -15.30 2.15
N GLU A 9 -12.28 -14.32 1.25
CA GLU A 9 -11.27 -13.26 1.34
C GLU A 9 -11.42 -12.44 2.65
N LYS A 10 -12.65 -12.14 3.08
CA LYS A 10 -12.89 -11.44 4.35
C LYS A 10 -12.47 -12.29 5.54
N ASP A 11 -12.83 -13.58 5.53
CA ASP A 11 -12.45 -14.52 6.59
C ASP A 11 -10.92 -14.61 6.73
N ILE A 12 -10.18 -14.60 5.60
CA ILE A 12 -8.71 -14.59 5.59
C ILE A 12 -8.13 -13.26 6.10
N LEU A 13 -8.74 -12.13 5.72
CA LEU A 13 -8.31 -10.81 6.22
C LEU A 13 -8.49 -10.70 7.74
N ASP A 14 -9.61 -11.19 8.27
CA ASP A 14 -9.89 -11.23 9.71
C ASP A 14 -8.87 -12.13 10.43
N PHE A 15 -8.64 -13.33 9.90
CA PHE A 15 -7.59 -14.23 10.41
C PHE A 15 -6.21 -13.54 10.43
N TRP A 16 -5.81 -12.86 9.35
CA TRP A 16 -4.51 -12.18 9.31
C TRP A 16 -4.39 -11.07 10.35
N LYS A 17 -5.48 -10.32 10.56
CA LYS A 17 -5.56 -9.23 11.53
C LYS A 17 -5.50 -9.74 12.96
N GLU A 18 -6.32 -10.72 13.32
CA GLU A 18 -6.34 -11.32 14.66
C GLU A 18 -4.99 -11.95 15.05
N ASN A 19 -4.25 -12.45 14.05
CA ASN A 19 -2.97 -13.10 14.26
C ASN A 19 -1.76 -12.20 14.05
N ASP A 20 -1.93 -10.89 13.81
CA ASP A 20 -0.83 -9.96 13.48
C ASP A 20 0.12 -10.52 12.39
N THR A 21 -0.45 -11.20 11.40
CA THR A 21 0.31 -12.05 10.46
C THR A 21 1.38 -11.27 9.70
N PHE A 22 1.06 -10.03 9.30
CA PHE A 22 2.01 -9.14 8.64
C PHE A 22 3.19 -8.80 9.55
N GLN A 23 2.93 -8.36 10.79
CA GLN A 23 3.97 -7.96 11.73
C GLN A 23 4.85 -9.16 12.11
N LYS A 24 4.24 -10.32 12.39
CA LYS A 24 4.97 -11.57 12.64
C LYS A 24 5.85 -11.97 11.45
N SER A 25 5.39 -11.78 10.21
CA SER A 25 6.21 -12.06 9.01
C SER A 25 7.49 -11.22 8.95
N ILE A 26 7.49 -10.04 9.56
CA ILE A 26 8.66 -9.17 9.65
C ILE A 26 9.52 -9.58 10.85
N ASP A 27 8.92 -9.73 12.02
CA ASP A 27 9.63 -9.92 13.29
C ASP A 27 10.30 -11.28 13.46
N GLN A 28 9.80 -12.31 12.76
CA GLN A 28 10.42 -13.64 12.73
C GLN A 28 11.78 -13.67 12.02
N ARG A 29 12.25 -12.55 11.45
CA ARG A 29 13.49 -12.48 10.67
C ARG A 29 14.46 -11.45 11.27
N PRO A 30 15.77 -11.78 11.34
CA PRO A 30 16.80 -10.87 11.86
C PRO A 30 16.85 -9.52 11.13
N ALA A 31 17.19 -8.45 11.86
CA ALA A 31 17.23 -7.09 11.31
C ALA A 31 18.40 -6.84 10.34
N ASP A 32 19.49 -7.61 10.49
CA ASP A 32 20.67 -7.60 9.61
C ASP A 32 20.42 -8.28 8.26
N ASN A 33 19.37 -9.11 8.13
CA ASN A 33 18.93 -9.71 6.86
C ASN A 33 17.85 -8.86 6.16
N ALA A 34 18.05 -7.54 6.10
CA ALA A 34 17.08 -6.62 5.53
C ALA A 34 17.08 -6.64 4.00
N TYR A 35 15.88 -6.68 3.41
CA TYR A 35 15.65 -6.28 2.02
C TYR A 35 14.86 -4.95 2.04
N VAL A 36 15.49 -3.89 1.54
CA VAL A 36 14.91 -2.54 1.57
C VAL A 36 14.02 -2.34 0.34
N PHE A 37 12.74 -2.12 0.60
CA PHE A 37 11.73 -1.81 -0.41
C PHE A 37 11.33 -0.34 -0.30
N TYR A 38 11.43 0.39 -1.41
CA TYR A 38 10.95 1.78 -1.50
C TYR A 38 9.58 1.81 -2.15
N ASP A 39 8.60 2.31 -1.41
CA ASP A 39 7.24 2.52 -1.91
C ASP A 39 7.15 3.89 -2.59
N GLY A 40 6.88 3.92 -3.89
CA GLY A 40 6.56 5.16 -4.60
C GLY A 40 5.19 5.67 -4.10
N PRO A 41 5.15 6.79 -3.35
CA PRO A 41 3.93 7.24 -2.71
C PRO A 41 2.93 7.75 -3.75
N PRO A 42 1.65 7.30 -3.74
CA PRO A 42 0.65 7.89 -4.60
C PRO A 42 0.27 9.29 -4.14
N PHE A 43 -0.15 10.13 -5.09
CA PHE A 43 -0.75 11.43 -4.79
C PHE A 43 -2.11 11.26 -4.10
N ALA A 44 -2.35 12.01 -3.05
CA ALA A 44 -3.63 12.02 -2.32
C ALA A 44 -4.69 12.91 -3.00
N THR A 45 -4.86 12.77 -4.32
CA THR A 45 -5.68 13.69 -5.15
C THR A 45 -7.01 13.10 -5.65
N GLY A 46 -7.34 11.87 -5.27
CA GLY A 46 -8.59 11.22 -5.71
C GLY A 46 -8.66 9.74 -5.37
N LEU A 47 -9.70 9.08 -5.90
CA LEU A 47 -9.90 7.64 -5.71
C LEU A 47 -8.95 6.81 -6.60
N PRO A 48 -8.52 5.62 -6.13
CA PRO A 48 -7.69 4.74 -6.93
C PRO A 48 -8.44 4.20 -8.16
N HIS A 49 -7.68 3.95 -9.22
CA HIS A 49 -8.13 3.34 -10.48
C HIS A 49 -7.26 2.13 -10.83
N TYR A 50 -7.58 1.37 -11.88
CA TYR A 50 -6.88 0.11 -12.21
C TYR A 50 -5.35 0.24 -12.30
N GLY A 51 -4.82 1.33 -12.87
CA GLY A 51 -3.37 1.62 -12.83
C GLY A 51 -2.76 1.61 -11.41
N HIS A 52 -3.46 2.17 -10.41
CA HIS A 52 -3.03 2.11 -9.01
C HIS A 52 -3.04 0.68 -8.46
N ILE A 53 -4.02 -0.13 -8.86
CA ILE A 53 -4.16 -1.52 -8.42
C ILE A 53 -3.00 -2.36 -8.95
N VAL A 54 -2.67 -2.24 -10.25
CA VAL A 54 -1.56 -2.98 -10.86
C VAL A 54 -0.24 -2.65 -10.17
N GLY A 55 0.03 -1.36 -9.93
CA GLY A 55 1.23 -0.94 -9.18
C GLY A 55 1.25 -1.50 -7.76
N SER A 56 0.13 -1.45 -7.04
CA SER A 56 0.03 -1.94 -5.66
C SER A 56 0.22 -3.45 -5.56
N VAL A 57 -0.32 -4.23 -6.51
CA VAL A 57 -0.13 -5.68 -6.58
C VAL A 57 1.34 -6.03 -6.78
N MET A 58 2.03 -5.38 -7.72
CA MET A 58 3.46 -5.61 -7.95
C MET A 58 4.30 -5.28 -6.71
N LYS A 59 3.95 -4.17 -6.03
CA LYS A 59 4.56 -3.72 -4.78
C LYS A 59 4.25 -4.61 -3.57
N ASP A 60 3.26 -5.50 -3.64
CA ASP A 60 2.96 -6.49 -2.59
C ASP A 60 3.60 -7.86 -2.90
N VAL A 61 3.51 -8.33 -4.14
CA VAL A 61 4.01 -9.64 -4.58
C VAL A 61 5.53 -9.78 -4.40
N VAL A 62 6.31 -8.77 -4.81
CA VAL A 62 7.78 -8.84 -4.73
C VAL A 62 8.28 -8.87 -3.28
N PRO A 63 7.82 -8.00 -2.36
CA PRO A 63 8.15 -8.11 -0.95
C PRO A 63 7.71 -9.43 -0.29
N ARG A 64 6.55 -10.00 -0.66
CA ARG A 64 6.14 -11.32 -0.17
C ARG A 64 7.10 -12.42 -0.62
N TYR A 65 7.48 -12.40 -1.90
CA TYR A 65 8.49 -13.32 -2.43
C TYR A 65 9.82 -13.24 -1.65
N GLN A 66 10.32 -12.03 -1.40
CA GLN A 66 11.56 -11.85 -0.64
C GLN A 66 11.42 -12.28 0.83
N THR A 67 10.25 -12.04 1.42
CA THR A 67 9.92 -12.54 2.76
C THR A 67 9.98 -14.07 2.78
N MET A 68 9.39 -14.75 1.80
CA MET A 68 9.43 -16.22 1.67
C MET A 68 10.85 -16.76 1.43
N LYS A 69 11.75 -15.97 0.83
CA LYS A 69 13.19 -16.29 0.73
C LYS A 69 13.98 -16.08 2.02
N GLY A 70 13.35 -15.60 3.09
CA GLY A 70 13.96 -15.43 4.40
C GLY A 70 14.41 -14.00 4.73
N HIS A 71 14.27 -13.04 3.80
CA HIS A 71 14.65 -11.65 4.06
C HIS A 71 13.63 -10.92 4.93
N ARG A 72 14.09 -10.06 5.84
CA ARG A 72 13.24 -9.14 6.59
C ARG A 72 12.84 -7.98 5.68
N VAL A 73 11.55 -7.86 5.36
CA VAL A 73 11.03 -6.83 4.44
C VAL A 73 10.06 -5.90 5.17
N ASN A 74 10.57 -4.75 5.60
CA ASN A 74 9.74 -3.66 6.09
C ASN A 74 9.01 -3.01 4.91
N ARG A 75 7.69 -2.87 5.03
CA ARG A 75 6.84 -2.26 4.01
C ARG A 75 6.08 -1.12 4.65
N VAL A 76 6.44 0.11 4.29
CA VAL A 76 5.85 1.34 4.82
C VAL A 76 5.17 2.07 3.68
N TRP A 77 3.92 2.44 3.89
CA TRP A 77 3.14 3.19 2.93
C TRP A 77 3.47 4.68 3.02
N GLY A 78 3.65 5.33 1.87
CA GLY A 78 3.84 6.77 1.78
C GLY A 78 2.66 7.49 1.12
N TRP A 79 2.53 8.79 1.37
CA TRP A 79 1.61 9.67 0.66
C TRP A 79 2.36 10.87 0.10
N ASP A 80 2.09 11.23 -1.15
CA ASP A 80 2.52 12.50 -1.70
C ASP A 80 1.37 13.51 -1.59
N CYS A 81 1.57 14.46 -0.69
CA CYS A 81 0.56 15.46 -0.31
C CYS A 81 0.93 16.87 -0.76
N HIS A 82 2.02 17.05 -1.52
CA HIS A 82 2.50 18.37 -1.91
C HIS A 82 2.45 18.57 -3.44
N GLY A 83 2.62 19.83 -3.83
CA GLY A 83 2.82 20.24 -5.21
C GLY A 83 1.57 20.63 -5.97
N LEU A 84 1.79 21.01 -7.22
CA LEU A 84 0.76 21.53 -8.11
C LEU A 84 -0.50 20.66 -8.25
N PRO A 85 -0.44 19.31 -8.22
CA PRO A 85 -1.66 18.50 -8.37
C PRO A 85 -2.72 18.79 -7.30
N ILE A 86 -2.32 18.91 -6.02
CA ILE A 86 -3.27 19.19 -4.94
C ILE A 86 -3.66 20.68 -4.90
N GLU A 87 -2.71 21.57 -5.17
CA GLU A 87 -2.96 23.02 -5.22
C GLU A 87 -4.03 23.36 -6.27
N ASN A 88 -3.93 22.78 -7.47
CA ASN A 88 -4.92 22.98 -8.53
C ASN A 88 -6.33 22.49 -8.15
N ILE A 89 -6.44 21.41 -7.37
CA ILE A 89 -7.73 20.88 -6.90
C ILE A 89 -8.34 21.84 -5.89
N VAL A 90 -7.54 22.29 -4.91
CA VAL A 90 -7.97 23.25 -3.89
C VAL A 90 -8.39 24.58 -4.52
N GLU A 91 -7.61 25.12 -5.46
CA GLU A 91 -7.95 26.35 -6.19
C GLU A 91 -9.29 26.23 -6.92
N LYS A 92 -9.53 25.08 -7.58
CA LYS A 92 -10.78 24.78 -8.28
C LYS A 92 -11.97 24.68 -7.32
N GLU A 93 -11.80 24.04 -6.16
CA GLU A 93 -12.84 23.93 -5.13
C GLU A 93 -13.19 25.29 -4.50
N LEU A 94 -12.18 26.13 -4.28
CA LEU A 94 -12.36 27.47 -3.72
C LEU A 94 -12.79 28.52 -4.75
N GLY A 95 -12.84 28.16 -6.04
CA GLY A 95 -13.19 29.09 -7.13
C GLY A 95 -12.20 30.25 -7.32
N THR A 96 -10.98 30.11 -6.80
CA THR A 96 -9.97 31.18 -6.86
C THR A 96 -9.10 30.99 -8.10
N LYS A 97 -8.97 32.06 -8.93
CA LYS A 97 -8.09 32.07 -10.12
C LYS A 97 -6.85 32.96 -9.93
N SER A 98 -6.43 33.15 -8.68
CA SER A 98 -5.36 34.12 -8.39
C SER A 98 -3.99 33.52 -8.68
N LYS A 99 -3.57 33.52 -9.95
CA LYS A 99 -2.13 33.50 -10.26
C LYS A 99 -1.60 34.92 -10.10
N LYS A 100 -0.85 35.16 -9.02
CA LYS A 100 0.07 36.30 -8.94
C LYS A 100 1.40 35.90 -9.54
#